data_AF-A0A2V8S9Z7-F1
#
_entry.id   AF-A0A2V8S9Z7-F1
#
_cell.length_a   1.000
_cell.length_b   1.000
_cell.length_c   1.000
_cell.angle_alpha   90.00
_cell.angle_beta   90.00
_cell.angle_gamma   90.00
#
_symmetry.space_group_name_H-M   'P 1'
#
loop_
_entity.id
_entity.type
_entity.pdbx_description
1 polymer ?
#
loop_
_entity_poly.entity_id
_entity_poly.type
_entity_poly.pdbx_seq_one_letter_code
_entity_poly.pdbx_strand_id
1 'polypeptide(L)'
;MVVLASLALTAADATRAQSSRPEVTEEFHQTYPLNADGRVSLTNINGDVRVAAWDRNEIKVDAVKRAYTQERLREAKINVEAGPSSVNIETEYPNYNWSRDDYERHENPASVEYTLTVPRGARLEDISLVNGALTIEGIAGSVHASSVNGRVVARGLTGTVNLSVVNGRLEATLDRLNDSGTVSLASVNGPLVVTIPSDSNATLRASTIHGQISNDFNLPVREGEYVGRDLEGRLGQGGARVRLGNVNGSITIRRANDNRPLSPAVNLLSETRSREDYGDDDAREAARDARNAEREAAREVREAAREAERERHDAQTEAENERQEAEREKAEAKAEAEREKLEAREEAARERAEADRERQREITEAQREAGRAAREAAKAEKDAL
;
A
#
# COMPACT_ATOMS: atom_id res chain seq x y z
N MET A 1 -5.70 24.24 69.74
CA MET A 1 -5.34 22.80 69.76
C MET A 1 -5.58 22.29 68.35
N VAL A 2 -4.60 22.19 67.45
CA VAL A 2 -3.41 21.30 67.38
C VAL A 2 -3.80 19.81 67.28
N VAL A 3 -3.14 19.11 66.31
CA VAL A 3 -2.91 17.65 66.15
C VAL A 3 -3.95 16.88 65.30
N LEU A 4 -3.65 16.00 64.33
CA LEU A 4 -2.53 15.69 63.40
C LEU A 4 -2.99 14.47 62.56
N ALA A 5 -2.49 14.42 61.32
CA ALA A 5 -2.04 13.26 60.53
C ALA A 5 -2.81 11.91 60.53
N SER A 6 -3.13 11.42 59.32
CA SER A 6 -2.61 10.12 58.85
C SER A 6 -2.55 10.06 57.32
N LEU A 7 -1.32 10.03 56.78
CA LEU A 7 -1.00 9.57 55.42
C LEU A 7 -1.33 8.07 55.31
N ALA A 8 -1.95 7.66 54.21
CA ALA A 8 -1.87 6.29 53.72
C ALA A 8 -1.49 6.33 52.23
N LEU A 9 -0.20 6.20 51.99
CA LEU A 9 0.44 5.97 50.71
C LEU A 9 0.14 4.52 50.29
N THR A 10 -0.59 4.28 49.20
CA THR A 10 -0.67 2.94 48.59
C THR A 10 -0.37 3.04 47.10
N ALA A 11 0.82 2.52 46.78
CA ALA A 11 1.31 1.89 45.57
C ALA A 11 0.70 2.29 44.21
N ALA A 12 1.58 2.90 43.42
CA ALA A 12 1.59 2.95 41.96
C ALA A 12 1.23 1.61 41.31
N ASP A 13 0.04 1.54 40.71
CA ASP A 13 -0.19 0.70 39.54
C ASP A 13 0.22 1.52 38.30
N ALA A 14 1.52 1.48 38.01
CA ALA A 14 2.05 1.89 36.72
C ALA A 14 1.58 0.88 35.67
N THR A 15 0.34 1.04 35.22
CA THR A 15 -0.16 0.39 34.02
C THR A 15 0.75 0.84 32.90
N ARG A 16 1.50 -0.09 32.34
CA ARG A 16 2.29 0.08 31.11
C ARG A 16 1.30 0.37 29.99
N ALA A 17 0.84 1.61 29.88
CA ALA A 17 0.20 2.10 28.68
C ALA A 17 1.29 2.05 27.59
N GLN A 18 1.24 1.01 26.76
CA GLN A 18 1.90 1.06 25.47
C GLN A 18 1.41 2.34 24.80
N SER A 19 2.32 3.29 24.60
CA SER A 19 2.07 4.49 23.84
C SER A 19 1.85 4.10 22.38
N SER A 20 0.68 3.56 22.04
CA SER A 20 0.23 3.53 20.66
C SER A 20 -0.07 4.98 20.29
N ARG A 21 0.78 5.57 19.44
CA ARG A 21 0.41 6.81 18.75
C ARG A 21 -0.97 6.58 18.11
N PRO A 22 -1.92 7.53 18.22
CA PRO A 22 -3.22 7.35 17.59
C PRO A 22 -3.02 7.18 16.08
N GLU A 23 -3.42 6.02 15.55
CA GLU A 23 -3.43 5.77 14.11
C GLU A 23 -4.67 6.43 13.50
N VAL A 24 -4.48 7.08 12.37
CA VAL A 24 -5.57 7.56 11.52
C VAL A 24 -6.06 6.39 10.68
N THR A 25 -7.37 6.18 10.64
CA THR A 25 -8.01 5.12 9.86
C THR A 25 -9.03 5.71 8.90
N GLU A 26 -9.10 5.18 7.67
CA GLU A 26 -10.13 5.50 6.67
C GLU A 26 -10.66 4.19 6.09
N GLU A 27 -11.99 4.10 6.00
CA GLU A 27 -12.67 2.91 5.51
C GLU A 27 -13.25 3.17 4.11
N PHE A 28 -13.11 2.19 3.23
CA PHE A 28 -13.63 2.19 1.88
C PHE A 28 -14.50 0.96 1.68
N HIS A 29 -15.76 1.16 1.32
CA HIS A 29 -16.71 0.09 1.10
C HIS A 29 -17.41 0.31 -0.24
N GLN A 30 -17.14 -0.56 -1.20
CA GLN A 30 -17.78 -0.51 -2.51
C GLN A 30 -18.23 -1.90 -2.95
N THR A 31 -19.24 -1.94 -3.81
CA THR A 31 -19.73 -3.18 -4.41
C THR A 31 -19.87 -2.96 -5.91
N TYR A 32 -19.36 -3.90 -6.68
CA TYR A 32 -19.36 -3.84 -8.14
C TYR A 32 -20.01 -5.10 -8.72
N PRO A 33 -20.71 -4.98 -9.86
CA PRO A 33 -21.24 -6.15 -10.55
C PRO A 33 -20.09 -7.01 -11.08
N LEU A 34 -20.16 -8.33 -10.86
CA LEU A 34 -19.18 -9.28 -11.36
C LEU A 34 -19.87 -10.60 -11.68
N ASN A 35 -19.67 -11.09 -12.90
CA ASN A 35 -20.20 -12.39 -13.32
C ASN A 35 -19.68 -13.51 -12.42
N ALA A 36 -20.43 -14.61 -12.34
CA ALA A 36 -20.08 -15.76 -11.51
C ALA A 36 -18.69 -16.35 -11.82
N ASP A 37 -18.21 -16.21 -13.05
CA ASP A 37 -16.90 -16.66 -13.56
C ASP A 37 -15.94 -15.49 -13.87
N GLY A 38 -16.28 -14.29 -13.38
CA GLY A 38 -15.52 -13.08 -13.59
C GLY A 38 -14.11 -13.16 -13.02
N ARG A 39 -13.21 -12.36 -13.58
CA ARG A 39 -11.80 -12.29 -13.19
C ARG A 39 -11.59 -11.25 -12.11
N VAL A 40 -10.74 -11.57 -11.13
CA VAL A 40 -10.36 -10.63 -10.08
C VAL A 40 -8.84 -10.58 -10.00
N SER A 41 -8.32 -9.36 -10.04
CA SER A 41 -6.90 -9.07 -9.80
C SER A 41 -6.78 -8.05 -8.68
N LEU A 42 -5.79 -8.24 -7.81
CA LEU A 42 -5.47 -7.35 -6.70
C LEU A 42 -3.96 -7.27 -6.51
N THR A 43 -3.44 -6.04 -6.57
CA THR A 43 -2.06 -5.75 -6.21
C THR A 43 -2.01 -4.86 -4.97
N ASN A 44 -1.36 -5.36 -3.91
CA ASN A 44 -1.16 -4.63 -2.68
C ASN A 44 0.28 -4.74 -2.17
N ILE A 45 0.80 -3.66 -1.61
CA ILE A 45 2.16 -3.62 -1.08
C ILE A 45 2.17 -3.90 0.42
N ASN A 46 1.30 -3.26 1.19
CA ASN A 46 1.29 -3.39 2.65
C ASN A 46 -0.13 -3.60 3.18
N GLY A 47 -0.32 -4.67 3.95
CA GLY A 47 -1.57 -4.96 4.64
C GLY A 47 -2.14 -6.33 4.27
N ASP A 48 -3.00 -6.84 5.13
CA ASP A 48 -3.55 -8.18 4.97
C ASP A 48 -4.64 -8.20 3.90
N VAL A 49 -4.71 -9.30 3.15
CA VAL A 49 -5.72 -9.53 2.12
C VAL A 49 -6.52 -10.76 2.49
N ARG A 50 -7.84 -10.59 2.59
CA ARG A 50 -8.79 -11.68 2.75
C ARG A 50 -9.70 -11.75 1.55
N VAL A 51 -9.78 -12.91 0.91
CA VAL A 51 -10.71 -13.20 -0.17
C VAL A 51 -11.65 -14.32 0.28
N ALA A 52 -12.95 -14.03 0.31
CA ALA A 52 -13.98 -14.98 0.71
C ALA A 52 -15.01 -15.14 -0.41
N ALA A 53 -15.50 -16.36 -0.59
CA ALA A 53 -16.50 -16.67 -1.60
C ALA A 53 -17.95 -16.51 -1.08
N TRP A 54 -18.85 -16.03 -1.95
CA TRP A 54 -20.30 -16.01 -1.72
C TRP A 54 -21.11 -16.41 -2.95
N ASP A 55 -22.42 -16.53 -2.78
CA ASP A 55 -23.35 -17.00 -3.82
C ASP A 55 -24.03 -15.86 -4.59
N ARG A 56 -23.39 -14.68 -4.67
CA ARG A 56 -23.90 -13.50 -5.40
C ARG A 56 -22.99 -13.15 -6.57
N ASN A 57 -23.59 -12.61 -7.64
CA ASN A 57 -22.88 -12.15 -8.85
C ASN A 57 -22.46 -10.67 -8.72
N GLU A 58 -21.71 -10.41 -7.68
CA GLU A 58 -21.13 -9.11 -7.36
C GLU A 58 -19.84 -9.35 -6.59
N ILE A 59 -18.96 -8.36 -6.58
CA ILE A 59 -17.80 -8.31 -5.71
C ILE A 59 -17.98 -7.19 -4.70
N LYS A 60 -17.81 -7.50 -3.42
CA LYS A 60 -17.71 -6.50 -2.36
C LYS A 60 -16.24 -6.25 -2.07
N VAL A 61 -15.83 -4.99 -2.13
CA VAL A 61 -14.50 -4.51 -1.83
C VAL A 61 -14.58 -3.67 -0.57
N ASP A 62 -14.16 -4.25 0.56
CA ASP A 62 -13.95 -3.53 1.81
C ASP A 62 -12.45 -3.31 1.99
N ALA A 63 -12.03 -2.07 2.20
CA ALA A 63 -10.63 -1.74 2.48
C ALA A 63 -10.52 -0.81 3.68
N VAL A 64 -9.53 -1.06 4.54
CA VAL A 64 -9.23 -0.24 5.71
C VAL A 64 -7.80 0.28 5.60
N LYS A 65 -7.67 1.60 5.41
CA LYS A 65 -6.38 2.29 5.36
C LYS A 65 -5.98 2.70 6.78
N ARG A 66 -4.75 2.41 7.19
CA ARG A 66 -4.19 2.83 8.48
C ARG A 66 -2.86 3.54 8.27
N ALA A 67 -2.65 4.64 8.98
CA ALA A 67 -1.35 5.31 9.01
C ALA A 67 -1.18 6.14 10.30
N TYR A 68 0.06 6.53 10.60
CA TYR A 68 0.35 7.38 11.77
C TYR A 68 0.01 8.86 11.55
N THR A 69 -0.17 9.30 10.29
CA THR A 69 -0.53 10.68 9.95
C THR A 69 -1.52 10.71 8.78
N GLN A 70 -2.35 11.77 8.72
CA GLN A 70 -3.33 11.96 7.64
C GLN A 70 -2.67 12.11 6.25
N GLU A 71 -1.43 12.62 6.21
CA GLU A 71 -0.67 12.76 4.97
C GLU A 71 -0.30 11.38 4.40
N ARG A 72 0.28 10.49 5.22
CA ARG A 72 0.58 9.10 4.84
C ARG A 72 -0.67 8.33 4.42
N LEU A 73 -1.80 8.54 5.09
CA LEU A 73 -3.04 7.88 4.75
C LEU A 73 -3.61 8.32 3.38
N ARG A 74 -3.33 9.57 2.96
CA ARG A 74 -3.69 10.10 1.63
C ARG A 74 -2.72 9.66 0.53
N GLU A 75 -1.50 9.24 0.89
CA GLU A 75 -0.57 8.63 -0.06
C GLU A 75 -1.18 7.31 -0.59
N ALA A 76 -1.70 6.42 0.26
CA ALA A 76 -2.34 5.19 -0.22
C ALA A 76 -3.62 5.45 -1.05
N LYS A 77 -3.47 5.39 -2.39
CA LYS A 77 -4.56 5.54 -3.36
C LYS A 77 -5.03 4.16 -3.81
N ILE A 78 -6.33 3.94 -3.72
CA ILE A 78 -6.97 2.69 -4.14
C ILE A 78 -7.65 2.97 -5.48
N ASN A 79 -7.12 2.37 -6.55
CA ASN A 79 -7.68 2.44 -7.88
C ASN A 79 -8.47 1.15 -8.14
N VAL A 80 -9.75 1.29 -8.48
CA VAL A 80 -10.61 0.14 -8.77
C VAL A 80 -11.20 0.30 -10.17
N GLU A 81 -10.79 -0.58 -11.08
CA GLU A 81 -11.36 -0.71 -12.40
C GLU A 81 -12.30 -1.91 -12.40
N ALA A 82 -13.59 -1.64 -12.28
CA ALA A 82 -14.61 -2.68 -12.20
C ALA A 82 -15.47 -2.74 -13.47
N GLY A 83 -15.60 -3.94 -14.02
CA GLY A 83 -16.55 -4.26 -15.07
C GLY A 83 -17.22 -5.61 -14.83
N PRO A 84 -18.29 -5.94 -15.58
CA PRO A 84 -19.05 -7.18 -15.37
C PRO A 84 -18.22 -8.46 -15.54
N SER A 85 -17.16 -8.42 -16.35
CA SER A 85 -16.28 -9.57 -16.63
C SER A 85 -15.01 -9.62 -15.78
N SER A 86 -14.57 -8.49 -15.26
CA SER A 86 -13.27 -8.37 -14.59
C SER A 86 -13.25 -7.18 -13.65
N VAL A 87 -12.63 -7.36 -12.49
CA VAL A 87 -12.33 -6.29 -11.54
C VAL A 87 -10.83 -6.30 -11.26
N ASN A 88 -10.18 -5.16 -11.49
CA ASN A 88 -8.79 -4.91 -11.15
C ASN A 88 -8.72 -3.91 -10.00
N ILE A 89 -8.00 -4.26 -8.94
CA ILE A 89 -7.82 -3.43 -7.75
C ILE A 89 -6.32 -3.20 -7.57
N GLU A 90 -5.88 -1.95 -7.59
CA GLU A 90 -4.49 -1.59 -7.42
C GLU A 90 -4.33 -0.56 -6.30
N THR A 91 -3.35 -0.82 -5.42
CA THR A 91 -2.99 0.11 -4.36
C THR A 91 -1.71 0.83 -4.76
N GLU A 92 -1.85 2.10 -5.13
CA GLU A 92 -0.73 2.96 -5.46
C GLU A 92 -0.25 3.73 -4.23
N TYR A 93 1.07 3.82 -4.10
CA TYR A 93 1.74 4.65 -3.11
C TYR A 93 2.56 5.72 -3.85
N PRO A 94 1.94 6.86 -4.24
CA PRO A 94 2.66 8.00 -4.76
C PRO A 94 3.65 8.46 -3.69
N ASN A 95 4.92 8.59 -4.08
CA ASN A 95 6.06 8.89 -3.23
C ASN A 95 6.69 7.70 -2.49
N TYR A 96 6.44 6.45 -2.89
CA TYR A 96 7.35 5.33 -2.55
C TYR A 96 8.66 5.43 -3.34
N ASN A 97 9.32 6.59 -3.25
CA ASN A 97 10.64 6.79 -3.80
C ASN A 97 11.62 6.34 -2.72
N TRP A 98 12.39 5.29 -2.99
CA TRP A 98 13.55 4.86 -2.20
C TRP A 98 14.71 5.90 -2.26
N SER A 99 14.35 7.17 -2.46
CA SER A 99 15.24 8.31 -2.52
C SER A 99 15.89 8.55 -1.15
N ARG A 100 17.06 9.18 -1.20
CA ARG A 100 17.90 9.52 -0.06
C ARG A 100 17.14 10.26 1.08
N ASP A 101 16.02 10.90 0.78
CA ASP A 101 15.16 11.61 1.73
C ASP A 101 14.27 10.68 2.58
N ASP A 102 14.05 9.42 2.17
CA ASP A 102 13.24 8.46 2.95
C ASP A 102 14.00 7.90 4.16
N TYR A 103 15.34 8.01 4.16
CA TYR A 103 16.17 7.73 5.35
C TYR A 103 15.87 8.66 6.54
N GLU A 104 15.27 9.84 6.28
CA GLU A 104 14.87 10.79 7.33
C GLU A 104 13.42 10.57 7.81
N ARG A 105 12.58 9.88 7.02
CA ARG A 105 11.19 9.56 7.41
C ARG A 105 11.15 8.29 8.25
N HIS A 106 11.25 8.46 9.56
CA HIS A 106 11.18 7.37 10.56
C HIS A 106 9.78 6.73 10.73
N GLU A 107 8.83 7.01 9.83
CA GLU A 107 7.42 6.61 9.97
C GLU A 107 7.02 5.63 8.87
N ASN A 108 6.45 4.51 9.30
CA ASN A 108 6.02 3.41 8.43
C ASN A 108 5.01 3.91 7.37
N PRO A 109 5.08 3.44 6.11
CA PRO A 109 4.08 3.74 5.09
C PRO A 109 2.69 3.26 5.53
N ALA A 110 1.65 3.84 4.93
CA ALA A 110 0.27 3.43 5.20
C ALA A 110 0.05 1.95 4.85
N SER A 111 -0.71 1.24 5.67
CA SER A 111 -1.18 -0.11 5.36
C SER A 111 -2.61 -0.06 4.85
N VAL A 112 -2.93 -0.92 3.88
CA VAL A 112 -4.27 -1.10 3.34
C VAL A 112 -4.64 -2.57 3.51
N GLU A 113 -5.58 -2.83 4.41
CA GLU A 113 -6.15 -4.16 4.61
C GLU A 113 -7.35 -4.32 3.68
N TYR A 114 -7.39 -5.39 2.88
CA TYR A 114 -8.49 -5.69 1.97
C TYR A 114 -9.29 -6.90 2.44
N THR A 115 -10.61 -6.77 2.42
CA THR A 115 -11.55 -7.88 2.50
C THR A 115 -12.42 -7.88 1.23
N LEU A 116 -12.14 -8.84 0.36
CA LEU A 116 -12.86 -9.07 -0.88
C LEU A 116 -13.87 -10.20 -0.68
N THR A 117 -15.13 -9.94 -1.02
CA THR A 117 -16.15 -10.99 -1.12
C THR A 117 -16.51 -11.19 -2.58
N VAL A 118 -16.22 -12.36 -3.14
CA VAL A 118 -16.31 -12.65 -4.58
C VAL A 118 -17.25 -13.82 -4.88
N PRO A 119 -17.85 -13.92 -6.08
CA PRO A 119 -18.64 -15.09 -6.47
C PRO A 119 -17.82 -16.38 -6.35
N ARG A 120 -18.43 -17.50 -5.93
CA ARG A 120 -17.72 -18.79 -5.79
C ARG A 120 -16.98 -19.26 -7.03
N GLY A 121 -17.54 -19.01 -8.21
CA GLY A 121 -16.93 -19.39 -9.49
C GLY A 121 -15.87 -18.43 -10.00
N ALA A 122 -15.62 -17.32 -9.30
CA ALA A 122 -14.73 -16.26 -9.78
C ALA A 122 -13.30 -16.79 -9.91
N ARG A 123 -12.59 -16.25 -10.89
CA ARG A 123 -11.20 -16.60 -11.19
C ARG A 123 -10.30 -15.53 -10.60
N LEU A 124 -9.50 -15.90 -9.62
CA LEU A 124 -8.46 -15.03 -9.07
C LEU A 124 -7.25 -15.19 -10.00
N GLU A 125 -7.07 -14.27 -10.95
CA GLU A 125 -6.02 -14.39 -11.97
C GLU A 125 -4.67 -13.86 -11.47
N ASP A 126 -4.68 -12.81 -10.67
CA ASP A 126 -3.46 -12.28 -10.07
C ASP A 126 -3.77 -11.61 -8.73
N ILE A 127 -3.46 -12.31 -7.65
CA ILE A 127 -3.50 -11.74 -6.30
C ILE A 127 -2.07 -11.65 -5.80
N SER A 128 -1.50 -10.45 -5.88
CA SER A 128 -0.09 -10.20 -5.59
C SER A 128 0.06 -9.31 -4.36
N LEU A 129 0.77 -9.83 -3.35
CA LEU A 129 0.99 -9.16 -2.07
C LEU A 129 2.48 -9.09 -1.71
N VAL A 130 2.99 -7.89 -1.41
CA VAL A 130 4.39 -7.76 -0.99
C VAL A 130 4.56 -8.04 0.50
N ASN A 131 3.82 -7.35 1.37
CA ASN A 131 3.93 -7.49 2.82
C ASN A 131 2.54 -7.64 3.47
N GLY A 132 2.24 -8.83 3.99
CA GLY A 132 0.99 -9.09 4.70
C GLY A 132 0.56 -10.55 4.63
N ALA A 133 -0.47 -10.91 5.38
CA ALA A 133 -1.09 -12.23 5.28
C ALA A 133 -2.13 -12.26 4.15
N LEU A 134 -2.09 -13.30 3.32
CA LEU A 134 -3.09 -13.59 2.30
C LEU A 134 -3.94 -14.77 2.75
N THR A 135 -5.25 -14.57 2.87
CA THR A 135 -6.22 -15.63 3.20
C THR A 135 -7.24 -15.76 2.08
N ILE A 136 -7.40 -16.96 1.52
CA ILE A 136 -8.36 -17.27 0.46
C ILE A 136 -9.30 -18.40 0.92
N GLU A 137 -10.61 -18.20 0.85
CA GLU A 137 -11.58 -19.16 1.39
C GLU A 137 -12.74 -19.47 0.42
N GLY A 138 -12.95 -20.75 0.13
CA GLY A 138 -14.17 -21.28 -0.50
C GLY A 138 -14.32 -21.03 -2.00
N ILE A 139 -13.21 -20.79 -2.71
CA ILE A 139 -13.20 -20.50 -4.15
C ILE A 139 -13.23 -21.79 -4.98
N ALA A 140 -14.13 -21.83 -5.95
CA ALA A 140 -14.26 -22.93 -6.89
C ALA A 140 -13.62 -22.67 -8.27
N GLY A 141 -13.41 -21.39 -8.62
CA GLY A 141 -12.67 -21.00 -9.81
C GLY A 141 -11.16 -21.25 -9.72
N SER A 142 -10.43 -20.83 -10.76
CA SER A 142 -8.97 -20.86 -10.74
C SER A 142 -8.42 -19.80 -9.78
N VAL A 143 -7.37 -20.16 -9.03
CA VAL A 143 -6.68 -19.26 -8.10
C VAL A 143 -5.21 -19.19 -8.47
N HIS A 144 -4.75 -17.99 -8.79
CA HIS A 144 -3.35 -17.65 -8.90
C HIS A 144 -3.05 -16.53 -7.92
N ALA A 145 -2.14 -16.79 -6.97
CA ALA A 145 -1.76 -15.81 -5.98
C ALA A 145 -0.29 -15.93 -5.59
N SER A 146 0.34 -14.79 -5.36
CA SER A 146 1.74 -14.68 -4.97
C SER A 146 1.90 -13.80 -3.74
N SER A 147 2.82 -14.17 -2.86
CA SER A 147 3.19 -13.35 -1.71
C SER A 147 4.70 -13.31 -1.52
N VAL A 148 5.27 -12.12 -1.34
CA VAL A 148 6.71 -11.99 -1.10
C VAL A 148 7.03 -12.24 0.37
N ASN A 149 6.42 -11.48 1.28
CA ASN A 149 6.66 -11.58 2.71
C ASN A 149 5.33 -11.74 3.46
N GLY A 150 5.08 -12.94 3.95
CA GLY A 150 3.87 -13.18 4.72
C GLY A 150 3.38 -14.61 4.72
N ARG A 151 2.21 -14.81 5.31
CA ARG A 151 1.56 -16.11 5.37
C ARG A 151 0.50 -16.19 4.29
N VAL A 152 0.54 -17.25 3.48
CA VAL A 152 -0.52 -17.59 2.53
C VAL A 152 -1.33 -18.74 3.09
N VAL A 153 -2.61 -18.54 3.32
CA VAL A 153 -3.56 -19.57 3.76
C VAL A 153 -4.69 -19.67 2.75
N ALA A 154 -4.83 -20.82 2.11
CA ALA A 154 -5.93 -21.08 1.19
C ALA A 154 -6.75 -22.28 1.67
N ARG A 155 -8.06 -22.13 1.81
CA ARG A 155 -8.96 -23.17 2.33
C ARG A 155 -10.16 -23.36 1.43
N GLY A 156 -10.65 -24.59 1.36
CA GLY A 156 -11.87 -24.92 0.63
C GLY A 156 -11.73 -24.73 -0.89
N LEU A 157 -10.54 -25.00 -1.43
CA LEU A 157 -10.27 -24.84 -2.84
C LEU A 157 -10.72 -26.07 -3.62
N THR A 158 -11.39 -25.86 -4.76
CA THR A 158 -11.86 -26.95 -5.63
C THR A 158 -11.45 -26.83 -7.10
N GLY A 159 -10.84 -25.71 -7.50
CA GLY A 159 -10.39 -25.44 -8.87
C GLY A 159 -8.90 -25.70 -9.10
N THR A 160 -8.36 -25.09 -10.17
CA THR A 160 -6.91 -25.02 -10.42
C THR A 160 -6.28 -24.03 -9.43
N VAL A 161 -5.16 -24.40 -8.82
CA VAL A 161 -4.54 -23.61 -7.75
C VAL A 161 -3.07 -23.42 -8.08
N ASN A 162 -2.62 -22.18 -8.09
CA ASN A 162 -1.22 -21.81 -8.21
C ASN A 162 -0.90 -20.79 -7.11
N LEU A 163 -0.16 -21.21 -6.08
CA LEU A 163 0.19 -20.36 -4.96
C LEU A 163 1.71 -20.33 -4.79
N SER A 164 2.27 -19.14 -4.67
CA SER A 164 3.70 -18.96 -4.43
C SER A 164 3.94 -18.06 -3.21
N VAL A 165 4.94 -18.42 -2.40
CA VAL A 165 5.45 -17.57 -1.32
C VAL A 165 6.97 -17.52 -1.33
N VAL A 166 7.55 -16.34 -1.18
CA VAL A 166 9.02 -16.22 -1.07
C VAL A 166 9.46 -16.41 0.37
N ASN A 167 9.00 -15.57 1.29
CA ASN A 167 9.36 -15.62 2.70
C ASN A 167 8.11 -15.76 3.55
N GLY A 168 7.87 -16.98 4.03
CA GLY A 168 6.80 -17.25 4.97
C GLY A 168 6.17 -18.62 4.78
N ARG A 169 5.03 -18.83 5.43
CA ARG A 169 4.34 -20.13 5.44
C ARG A 169 3.26 -20.17 4.38
N LEU A 170 3.25 -21.24 3.60
CA LEU A 170 2.15 -21.58 2.69
C LEU A 170 1.35 -22.74 3.28
N GLU A 171 0.05 -22.53 3.46
CA GLU A 171 -0.88 -23.55 3.91
C GLU A 171 -2.07 -23.63 2.94
N ALA A 172 -2.25 -24.76 2.28
CA ALA A 172 -3.34 -24.99 1.33
C ALA A 172 -4.19 -26.19 1.76
N THR A 173 -5.52 -26.02 1.81
CA THR A 173 -6.49 -27.08 2.06
C THR A 173 -7.42 -27.20 0.87
N LEU A 174 -7.35 -28.36 0.20
CA LEU A 174 -8.17 -28.69 -0.95
C LEU A 174 -9.39 -29.47 -0.47
N ASP A 175 -10.59 -29.09 -0.91
CA ASP A 175 -11.83 -29.83 -0.59
C ASP A 175 -12.13 -30.89 -1.65
N ARG A 176 -11.76 -30.60 -2.89
CA ARG A 176 -11.93 -31.50 -4.02
C ARG A 176 -10.84 -31.25 -5.06
N LEU A 177 -10.32 -32.34 -5.62
CA LEU A 177 -9.44 -32.29 -6.79
C LEU A 177 -10.25 -32.70 -8.01
N ASN A 178 -10.29 -31.85 -9.02
CA ASN A 178 -10.85 -32.22 -10.32
C ASN A 178 -9.84 -33.08 -11.06
N ASP A 179 -10.27 -34.12 -11.77
CA ASP A 179 -9.36 -35.07 -12.45
C ASP A 179 -8.43 -34.41 -13.49
N SER A 180 -8.82 -33.24 -14.04
CA SER A 180 -8.00 -32.43 -14.95
C SER A 180 -7.35 -31.20 -14.28
N GLY A 181 -7.54 -31.03 -12.97
CA GLY A 181 -7.04 -29.89 -12.22
C GLY A 181 -5.52 -29.96 -12.01
N THR A 182 -4.89 -28.79 -12.00
CA THR A 182 -3.48 -28.65 -11.60
C THR A 182 -3.40 -27.85 -10.30
N VAL A 183 -2.64 -28.36 -9.35
CA VAL A 183 -2.30 -27.68 -8.10
C VAL A 183 -0.80 -27.52 -8.07
N SER A 184 -0.32 -26.28 -8.09
CA SER A 184 1.09 -25.93 -8.01
C SER A 184 1.29 -25.05 -6.78
N LEU A 185 2.08 -25.53 -5.82
CA LEU A 185 2.42 -24.78 -4.61
C LEU A 185 3.93 -24.61 -4.55
N ALA A 186 4.40 -23.38 -4.49
CA ALA A 186 5.82 -23.06 -4.44
C ALA A 186 6.16 -22.22 -3.20
N SER A 187 7.25 -22.57 -2.54
CA SER A 187 7.82 -21.80 -1.43
C SER A 187 9.32 -21.63 -1.62
N VAL A 188 9.89 -20.48 -1.24
CA VAL A 188 11.36 -20.32 -1.24
C VAL A 188 11.90 -20.51 0.16
N ASN A 189 11.42 -19.75 1.14
CA ASN A 189 11.89 -19.78 2.52
C ASN A 189 10.70 -19.93 3.47
N GLY A 190 10.45 -21.16 3.87
CA GLY A 190 9.42 -21.47 4.86
C GLY A 190 8.80 -22.86 4.68
N PRO A 191 7.93 -23.26 5.62
CA PRO A 191 7.23 -24.53 5.55
C PRO A 191 6.05 -24.44 4.56
N LEU A 192 5.93 -25.47 3.73
CA LEU A 192 4.79 -25.69 2.85
C LEU A 192 3.94 -26.82 3.43
N VAL A 193 2.68 -26.54 3.74
CA VAL A 193 1.72 -27.53 4.21
C VAL A 193 0.56 -27.61 3.22
N VAL A 194 0.29 -28.81 2.72
CA VAL A 194 -0.88 -29.07 1.88
C VAL A 194 -1.73 -30.14 2.53
N THR A 195 -3.05 -29.95 2.55
CA THR A 195 -4.02 -30.95 2.99
C THR A 195 -4.85 -31.40 1.80
N ILE A 196 -4.77 -32.70 1.50
CA ILE A 196 -5.41 -33.34 0.35
C ILE A 196 -6.56 -34.24 0.85
N PRO A 197 -7.75 -34.23 0.22
CA PRO A 197 -8.85 -35.15 0.55
C PRO A 197 -8.43 -36.61 0.47
N SER A 198 -8.93 -37.46 1.36
CA SER A 198 -8.46 -38.86 1.45
C SER A 198 -8.82 -39.69 0.22
N ASP A 199 -9.92 -39.36 -0.47
CA ASP A 199 -10.46 -40.03 -1.65
C ASP A 199 -9.93 -39.48 -2.98
N SER A 200 -8.87 -38.67 -2.94
CA SER A 200 -8.37 -37.97 -4.12
C SER A 200 -7.71 -38.91 -5.12
N ASN A 201 -7.98 -38.70 -6.41
CA ASN A 201 -7.20 -39.26 -7.52
C ASN A 201 -6.21 -38.21 -8.01
N ALA A 202 -4.94 -38.36 -7.65
CA ALA A 202 -3.93 -37.36 -7.96
C ALA A 202 -2.55 -37.97 -8.19
N THR A 203 -1.78 -37.39 -9.11
CA THR A 203 -0.35 -37.62 -9.22
C THR A 203 0.36 -36.56 -8.41
N LEU A 204 1.04 -36.98 -7.36
CA LEU A 204 1.73 -36.14 -6.40
C LEU A 204 3.22 -36.12 -6.71
N ARG A 205 3.76 -34.93 -6.93
CA ARG A 205 5.20 -34.68 -7.07
C ARG A 205 5.60 -33.59 -6.10
N ALA A 206 6.54 -33.88 -5.22
CA ALA A 206 7.08 -32.92 -4.26
C ALA A 206 8.60 -32.92 -4.30
N SER A 207 9.20 -31.73 -4.28
CA SER A 207 10.64 -31.58 -4.33
C SER A 207 11.09 -30.42 -3.44
N THR A 208 12.11 -30.64 -2.63
CA THR A 208 12.74 -29.61 -1.80
C THR A 208 14.26 -29.67 -1.92
N ILE A 209 14.96 -28.54 -1.91
CA ILE A 209 16.44 -28.53 -1.94
C ILE A 209 17.02 -28.74 -0.53
N HIS A 210 16.55 -27.95 0.44
CA HIS A 210 16.97 -28.00 1.83
C HIS A 210 15.76 -28.11 2.74
N GLY A 211 15.56 -29.29 3.31
CA GLY A 211 14.44 -29.56 4.22
C GLY A 211 14.01 -31.01 4.18
N GLN A 212 12.89 -31.30 4.84
CA GLN A 212 12.31 -32.65 4.91
C GLN A 212 10.98 -32.68 4.17
N ILE A 213 10.70 -33.79 3.50
CA ILE A 213 9.37 -34.08 2.97
C ILE A 213 8.73 -35.10 3.92
N SER A 214 7.55 -34.78 4.42
CA SER A 214 6.71 -35.68 5.23
C SER A 214 5.37 -35.84 4.55
N ASN A 215 4.85 -37.06 4.49
CA ASN A 215 3.56 -37.35 3.89
C ASN A 215 2.77 -38.38 4.71
N ASP A 216 1.47 -38.17 4.83
CA ASP A 216 0.54 -39.06 5.54
C ASP A 216 0.05 -40.25 4.67
N PHE A 217 0.51 -40.34 3.41
CA PHE A 217 0.12 -41.37 2.44
C PHE A 217 1.12 -42.54 2.38
N ASN A 218 2.11 -42.57 3.29
CA ASN A 218 3.17 -43.57 3.37
C ASN A 218 3.96 -43.77 2.07
N LEU A 219 4.05 -42.74 1.23
CA LEU A 219 4.89 -42.74 0.04
C LEU A 219 6.37 -42.60 0.45
N PRO A 220 7.29 -43.37 -0.16
CA PRO A 220 8.71 -43.23 0.12
C PRO A 220 9.21 -41.88 -0.38
N VAL A 221 10.07 -41.25 0.42
CA VAL A 221 10.78 -40.03 0.05
C VAL A 221 12.17 -40.44 -0.39
N ARG A 222 12.57 -40.07 -1.61
CA ARG A 222 13.92 -40.27 -2.12
C ARG A 222 14.79 -39.12 -1.61
N GLU A 223 15.88 -39.47 -0.95
CA GLU A 223 16.91 -38.50 -0.56
C GLU A 223 17.96 -38.43 -1.66
N GLY A 224 18.33 -37.22 -2.08
CA GLY A 224 19.32 -37.01 -3.10
C GLY A 224 20.75 -37.26 -2.60
N GLU A 225 21.60 -37.83 -3.46
CA GLU A 225 23.00 -38.18 -3.14
C GLU A 225 23.86 -36.99 -2.66
N TYR A 226 23.53 -35.75 -3.07
CA TYR A 226 24.29 -34.54 -2.69
C TYR A 226 23.40 -33.49 -2.01
N VAL A 227 22.26 -33.16 -2.62
CA VAL A 227 21.26 -32.22 -2.10
C VAL A 227 19.88 -32.61 -2.61
N GLY A 228 18.86 -32.10 -1.93
CA GLY A 228 17.48 -32.24 -2.32
C GLY A 228 16.82 -33.54 -1.86
N ARG A 229 15.49 -33.47 -1.75
CA ARG A 229 14.62 -34.62 -1.52
C ARG A 229 13.48 -34.52 -2.50
N ASP A 230 13.04 -35.65 -2.98
CA ASP A 230 11.93 -35.74 -3.91
C ASP A 230 10.99 -36.88 -3.54
N LEU A 231 9.73 -36.70 -3.89
CA LEU A 231 8.67 -37.65 -3.70
C LEU A 231 7.83 -37.64 -4.97
N GLU A 232 7.60 -38.82 -5.53
CA GLU A 232 6.68 -38.99 -6.64
C GLU A 232 5.79 -40.22 -6.39
N GLY A 233 4.48 -40.00 -6.42
CA GLY A 233 3.52 -41.05 -6.16
C GLY A 233 2.18 -40.77 -6.82
N ARG A 234 1.44 -41.85 -7.08
CA ARG A 234 0.08 -41.80 -7.60
C ARG A 234 -0.89 -42.19 -6.51
N LEU A 235 -1.85 -41.33 -6.24
CA LEU A 235 -3.00 -41.57 -5.38
C LEU A 235 -4.18 -42.02 -6.24
N GLY A 236 -4.81 -43.13 -5.88
CA GLY A 236 -5.97 -43.68 -6.57
C GLY A 236 -5.65 -44.11 -8.00
N GLN A 237 -6.46 -43.68 -8.98
CA GLN A 237 -6.24 -44.02 -10.39
C GLN A 237 -5.22 -43.10 -11.09
N GLY A 238 -4.79 -42.01 -10.44
CA GLY A 238 -4.09 -40.90 -11.10
C GLY A 238 -5.09 -40.02 -11.87
N GLY A 239 -4.91 -38.71 -11.77
CA GLY A 239 -5.86 -37.72 -12.28
C GLY A 239 -5.26 -36.33 -12.12
N ALA A 240 -5.71 -35.60 -11.11
CA ALA A 240 -5.23 -34.25 -10.82
C ALA A 240 -3.71 -34.21 -10.62
N ARG A 241 -3.03 -33.17 -11.11
CA ARG A 241 -1.58 -33.03 -10.94
C ARG A 241 -1.29 -32.11 -9.75
N VAL A 242 -0.63 -32.64 -8.72
CA VAL A 242 -0.20 -31.87 -7.55
C VAL A 242 1.32 -31.75 -7.55
N ARG A 243 1.81 -30.51 -7.70
CA ARG A 243 3.24 -30.16 -7.70
C ARG A 243 3.55 -29.28 -6.50
N LEU A 244 4.52 -29.71 -5.70
CA LEU A 244 4.98 -28.99 -4.51
C LEU A 244 6.47 -28.69 -4.65
N GLY A 245 6.82 -27.42 -4.70
CA GLY A 245 8.21 -26.95 -4.77
C GLY A 245 8.59 -26.22 -3.49
N ASN A 246 9.75 -26.56 -2.93
CA ASN A 246 10.37 -25.75 -1.90
C ASN A 246 11.88 -25.59 -2.11
N VAL A 247 12.45 -24.48 -1.68
CA VAL A 247 13.92 -24.31 -1.70
C VAL A 247 14.48 -24.56 -0.30
N ASN A 248 14.04 -23.80 0.70
CA ASN A 248 14.48 -23.84 2.08
C ASN A 248 13.29 -24.00 3.04
N GLY A 249 13.02 -25.23 3.45
CA GLY A 249 12.00 -25.54 4.44
C GLY A 249 11.41 -26.94 4.26
N SER A 250 10.52 -27.33 5.16
CA SER A 250 9.85 -28.62 5.07
C SER A 250 8.60 -28.57 4.18
N ILE A 251 8.35 -29.67 3.47
CA ILE A 251 7.09 -29.93 2.78
C ILE A 251 6.33 -30.97 3.60
N THR A 252 5.12 -30.63 4.03
CA THR A 252 4.23 -31.54 4.76
C THR A 252 2.96 -31.78 3.97
N ILE A 253 2.72 -33.03 3.60
CA ILE A 253 1.58 -33.47 2.80
C ILE A 253 0.65 -34.21 3.74
N ARG A 254 -0.41 -33.53 4.15
CA ARG A 254 -1.41 -34.04 5.08
C ARG A 254 -2.58 -34.65 4.37
N ARG A 255 -3.15 -35.66 5.01
CA ARG A 255 -4.47 -36.19 4.65
C ARG A 255 -5.55 -35.38 5.36
N ALA A 256 -6.64 -35.07 4.67
CA ALA A 256 -7.83 -34.53 5.31
C ALA A 256 -8.46 -35.58 6.26
N ASN A 257 -8.84 -35.18 7.47
CA ASN A 257 -9.58 -36.06 8.39
C ASN A 257 -11.08 -36.07 8.01
N ASP A 258 -11.39 -36.54 6.80
CA ASP A 258 -12.71 -36.46 6.16
C ASP A 258 -13.55 -37.74 6.29
N ASN A 259 -13.06 -38.75 7.04
CA ASN A 259 -13.66 -40.08 7.17
C ASN A 259 -13.90 -40.80 5.83
N ARG A 260 -13.24 -40.37 4.74
CA ARG A 260 -13.36 -41.00 3.43
C ARG A 260 -12.34 -42.14 3.29
N PRO A 261 -12.61 -43.14 2.43
CA PRO A 261 -11.66 -44.22 2.18
C PRO A 261 -10.35 -43.65 1.63
N LEU A 262 -9.23 -44.10 2.18
CA LEU A 262 -7.91 -43.69 1.73
C LEU A 262 -7.66 -44.20 0.31
N SER A 263 -7.39 -43.28 -0.62
CA SER A 263 -6.92 -43.61 -1.96
C SER A 263 -5.64 -44.44 -1.89
N PRO A 264 -5.55 -45.58 -2.60
CA PRO A 264 -4.34 -46.38 -2.63
C PRO A 264 -3.20 -45.55 -3.21
N ALA A 265 -2.06 -45.54 -2.53
CA ALA A 265 -0.88 -44.81 -2.96
C ALA A 265 0.11 -45.79 -3.60
N VAL A 266 0.53 -45.49 -4.83
CA VAL A 266 1.55 -46.24 -5.56
C VAL A 266 2.78 -45.35 -5.71
N ASN A 267 3.93 -45.83 -5.26
CA ASN A 267 5.20 -45.16 -5.50
C ASN A 267 5.52 -45.17 -7.00
N LEU A 268 5.84 -44.02 -7.57
CA LEU A 268 6.25 -43.90 -8.98
C LEU A 268 7.76 -43.66 -9.15
N LEU A 269 8.50 -43.49 -8.04
CA LEU A 269 9.95 -43.35 -8.10
C LEU A 269 10.60 -44.66 -8.56
N SER A 270 11.45 -44.58 -9.60
CA SER A 270 12.28 -45.70 -10.03
C SER A 270 13.40 -45.99 -9.01
N GLU A 271 13.73 -47.28 -8.82
CA GLU A 271 14.75 -47.72 -7.84
C GLU A 271 16.18 -47.28 -8.19
N THR A 272 16.45 -46.89 -9.44
CA THR A 272 17.80 -46.60 -9.92
C THR A 272 17.82 -45.27 -10.66
N ARG A 273 18.60 -44.31 -10.15
CA ARG A 273 19.00 -43.12 -10.91
C ARG A 273 19.76 -43.56 -12.15
N SER A 274 19.19 -43.35 -13.33
CA SER A 274 20.00 -43.27 -14.56
C SER A 274 20.71 -41.91 -14.55
N ARG A 275 21.91 -41.83 -15.12
CA ARG A 275 22.72 -40.58 -15.18
C ARG A 275 22.03 -39.43 -15.93
N GLU A 276 20.89 -39.71 -16.56
CA GLU A 276 20.00 -38.79 -17.27
C GLU A 276 18.89 -38.21 -16.37
N ASP A 277 18.70 -38.74 -15.14
CA ASP A 277 17.68 -38.34 -14.16
C ASP A 277 18.16 -37.17 -13.26
N TYR A 278 19.07 -36.31 -13.76
CA TYR A 278 19.39 -35.02 -13.14
C TYR A 278 18.25 -34.01 -13.37
N GLY A 279 17.02 -34.38 -13.03
CA GLY A 279 15.85 -33.51 -13.04
C GLY A 279 15.79 -32.63 -11.79
N ASP A 280 16.84 -31.85 -11.55
CA ASP A 280 16.85 -30.73 -10.58
C ASP A 280 16.15 -29.48 -11.18
N ASP A 281 15.48 -29.65 -12.33
CA ASP A 281 14.87 -28.56 -13.09
C ASP A 281 13.53 -28.11 -12.49
N ASP A 282 12.64 -28.99 -12.03
CA ASP A 282 11.28 -28.57 -11.62
C ASP A 282 11.24 -27.66 -10.37
N ALA A 283 12.02 -27.94 -9.33
CA ALA A 283 12.08 -27.09 -8.14
C ALA A 283 12.73 -25.74 -8.48
N ARG A 284 13.75 -25.77 -9.34
CA ARG A 284 14.41 -24.58 -9.86
C ARG A 284 13.52 -23.81 -10.84
N GLU A 285 12.68 -24.49 -11.60
CA GLU A 285 11.72 -23.95 -12.57
C GLU A 285 10.58 -23.30 -11.81
N ALA A 286 9.93 -23.97 -10.86
CA ALA A 286 8.94 -23.35 -9.97
C ALA A 286 9.53 -22.15 -9.20
N ALA A 287 10.79 -22.24 -8.75
CA ALA A 287 11.49 -21.12 -8.12
C ALA A 287 11.99 -20.05 -9.11
N ARG A 288 12.16 -20.38 -10.40
CA ARG A 288 12.46 -19.43 -11.49
C ARG A 288 11.19 -18.72 -11.89
N ASP A 289 10.09 -19.43 -12.05
CA ASP A 289 8.76 -18.89 -12.35
C ASP A 289 8.31 -17.97 -11.22
N ALA A 290 8.47 -18.36 -9.95
CA ALA A 290 8.21 -17.48 -8.81
C ALA A 290 9.12 -16.24 -8.81
N ARG A 291 10.41 -16.38 -9.15
CA ARG A 291 11.35 -15.25 -9.28
C ARG A 291 11.11 -14.39 -10.52
N ASN A 292 10.62 -14.96 -11.60
CA ASN A 292 10.30 -14.28 -12.84
C ASN A 292 9.01 -13.48 -12.66
N ALA A 293 7.99 -14.07 -12.03
CA ALA A 293 6.79 -13.36 -11.59
C ALA A 293 7.14 -12.20 -10.65
N GLU A 294 8.05 -12.39 -9.69
CA GLU A 294 8.59 -11.29 -8.86
C GLU A 294 9.27 -10.22 -9.73
N ARG A 295 10.13 -10.61 -10.68
CA ARG A 295 10.85 -9.68 -11.55
C ARG A 295 9.92 -8.89 -12.45
N GLU A 296 8.87 -9.51 -12.98
CA GLU A 296 7.88 -8.88 -13.84
C GLU A 296 7.03 -7.90 -13.03
N ALA A 297 6.46 -8.33 -11.90
CA ALA A 297 5.72 -7.46 -11.00
C ALA A 297 6.60 -6.29 -10.49
N ALA A 298 7.84 -6.56 -10.08
CA ALA A 298 8.77 -5.52 -9.63
C ALA A 298 9.27 -4.62 -10.78
N ARG A 299 9.22 -5.09 -12.04
CA ARG A 299 9.60 -4.30 -13.22
C ARG A 299 8.48 -3.39 -13.65
N GLU A 300 7.24 -3.87 -13.71
CA GLU A 300 6.07 -3.05 -14.05
C GLU A 300 5.88 -1.93 -13.03
N VAL A 301 5.99 -2.24 -11.74
CA VAL A 301 5.96 -1.23 -10.66
C VAL A 301 7.10 -0.21 -10.81
N ARG A 302 8.30 -0.64 -11.22
CA ARG A 302 9.45 0.27 -11.46
C ARG A 302 9.33 1.09 -12.73
N GLU A 303 8.74 0.55 -13.80
CA GLU A 303 8.55 1.25 -15.08
C GLU A 303 7.42 2.28 -14.95
N ALA A 304 6.29 1.91 -14.36
CA ALA A 304 5.20 2.83 -14.03
C ALA A 304 5.67 3.96 -13.09
N ALA A 305 6.50 3.65 -12.09
CA ALA A 305 7.08 4.66 -11.22
C ALA A 305 7.99 5.66 -11.97
N ARG A 306 8.77 5.21 -12.97
CA ARG A 306 9.69 6.06 -13.74
C ARG A 306 8.97 6.98 -14.72
N GLU A 307 7.89 6.51 -15.36
CA GLU A 307 7.11 7.32 -16.29
C GLU A 307 6.33 8.40 -15.54
N ALA A 308 5.70 8.03 -14.41
CA ALA A 308 5.05 8.98 -13.52
C ALA A 308 6.02 10.00 -12.90
N GLU A 309 7.29 9.65 -12.67
CA GLU A 309 8.31 10.57 -12.15
C GLU A 309 8.70 11.63 -13.19
N ARG A 310 8.75 11.28 -14.48
CA ARG A 310 9.02 12.24 -15.57
C ARG A 310 7.89 13.23 -15.75
N GLU A 311 6.66 12.76 -15.84
CA GLU A 311 5.49 13.64 -15.98
C GLU A 311 5.32 14.58 -14.78
N ARG A 312 5.66 14.11 -13.57
CA ARG A 312 5.62 14.94 -12.36
C ARG A 312 6.75 15.94 -12.29
N HIS A 313 7.97 15.58 -12.68
CA HIS A 313 9.08 16.53 -12.76
C HIS A 313 8.74 17.67 -13.72
N ASP A 314 8.15 17.34 -14.87
CA ASP A 314 7.75 18.33 -15.88
C ASP A 314 6.60 19.22 -15.36
N ALA A 315 5.56 18.63 -14.75
CA ALA A 315 4.45 19.39 -14.15
C ALA A 315 4.88 20.25 -12.95
N GLN A 316 5.85 19.80 -12.15
CA GLN A 316 6.35 20.53 -10.99
C GLN A 316 7.23 21.71 -11.43
N THR A 317 8.03 21.52 -12.48
CA THR A 317 8.82 22.59 -13.11
C THR A 317 7.91 23.66 -13.71
N GLU A 318 6.82 23.24 -14.37
CA GLU A 318 5.81 24.16 -14.93
C GLU A 318 5.09 24.95 -13.82
N ALA A 319 4.62 24.28 -12.77
CA ALA A 319 3.94 24.93 -11.65
C ALA A 319 4.87 25.88 -10.84
N GLU A 320 6.17 25.58 -10.74
CA GLU A 320 7.14 26.46 -10.09
C GLU A 320 7.40 27.71 -10.93
N ASN A 321 7.50 27.58 -12.26
CA ASN A 321 7.63 28.71 -13.17
C ASN A 321 6.39 29.63 -13.11
N GLU A 322 5.18 29.07 -13.15
CA GLU A 322 3.93 29.84 -13.03
C GLU A 322 3.83 30.58 -11.68
N ARG A 323 4.26 29.94 -10.58
CA ARG A 323 4.30 30.59 -9.26
C ARG A 323 5.28 31.74 -9.22
N GLN A 324 6.47 31.57 -9.78
CA GLN A 324 7.47 32.63 -9.84
C GLN A 324 7.00 33.80 -10.70
N GLU A 325 6.29 33.53 -11.80
CA GLU A 325 5.72 34.57 -12.66
C GLU A 325 4.59 35.33 -11.93
N ALA A 326 3.67 34.63 -11.28
CA ALA A 326 2.61 35.24 -10.49
C ALA A 326 3.14 36.04 -9.28
N GLU A 327 4.24 35.61 -8.65
CA GLU A 327 4.91 36.39 -7.60
C GLU A 327 5.59 37.65 -8.14
N ARG A 328 6.19 37.59 -9.34
CA ARG A 328 6.75 38.77 -10.00
C ARG A 328 5.68 39.79 -10.36
N GLU A 329 4.57 39.35 -10.96
CA GLU A 329 3.45 40.25 -11.28
C GLU A 329 2.87 40.91 -10.02
N LYS A 330 2.70 40.14 -8.92
CA LYS A 330 2.25 40.70 -7.64
C LYS A 330 3.26 41.69 -7.06
N ALA A 331 4.56 41.44 -7.20
CA ALA A 331 5.60 42.35 -6.73
C ALA A 331 5.62 43.65 -7.55
N GLU A 332 5.46 43.57 -8.87
CA GLU A 332 5.37 44.72 -9.76
C GLU A 332 4.12 45.56 -9.47
N ALA A 333 2.94 44.93 -9.38
CA ALA A 333 1.70 45.63 -9.03
C ALA A 333 1.77 46.30 -7.65
N LYS A 334 2.44 45.66 -6.68
CA LYS A 334 2.66 46.27 -5.35
C LYS A 334 3.63 47.45 -5.42
N ALA A 335 4.68 47.37 -6.24
CA ALA A 335 5.63 48.46 -6.41
C ALA A 335 5.00 49.67 -7.12
N GLU A 336 4.15 49.44 -8.12
CA GLU A 336 3.39 50.50 -8.79
C GLU A 336 2.41 51.18 -7.84
N ALA A 337 1.63 50.41 -7.08
CA ALA A 337 0.70 50.95 -6.09
C ALA A 337 1.42 51.76 -4.98
N GLU A 338 2.62 51.38 -4.56
CA GLU A 338 3.41 52.17 -3.60
C GLU A 338 3.98 53.45 -4.22
N ARG A 339 4.33 53.45 -5.51
CA ARG A 339 4.75 54.67 -6.24
C ARG A 339 3.61 55.66 -6.36
N GLU A 340 2.42 55.21 -6.77
CA GLU A 340 1.24 56.07 -6.86
C GLU A 340 0.87 56.69 -5.50
N LYS A 341 0.96 55.89 -4.41
CA LYS A 341 0.75 56.41 -3.04
C LYS A 341 1.80 57.44 -2.64
N LEU A 342 3.05 57.26 -3.05
CA LEU A 342 4.12 58.21 -2.76
C LEU A 342 3.88 59.53 -3.51
N GLU A 343 3.56 59.46 -4.80
CA GLU A 343 3.26 60.63 -5.63
C GLU A 343 2.05 61.40 -5.10
N ALA A 344 0.96 60.71 -4.75
CA ALA A 344 -0.22 61.33 -4.14
C ALA A 344 0.10 61.98 -2.78
N ARG A 345 1.01 61.38 -1.98
CA ARG A 345 1.47 61.98 -0.72
C ARG A 345 2.33 63.23 -0.95
N GLU A 346 3.20 63.21 -1.95
CA GLU A 346 4.01 64.37 -2.31
C GLU A 346 3.15 65.53 -2.82
N GLU A 347 2.16 65.24 -3.66
CA GLU A 347 1.22 66.24 -4.16
C GLU A 347 0.40 66.86 -3.02
N ALA A 348 -0.18 66.02 -2.14
CA ALA A 348 -0.89 66.50 -0.96
C ALA A 348 0.01 67.32 -0.01
N ALA A 349 1.30 66.99 0.09
CA ALA A 349 2.26 67.77 0.88
C ALA A 349 2.56 69.13 0.24
N ARG A 350 2.66 69.19 -1.10
CA ARG A 350 2.85 70.46 -1.85
C ARG A 350 1.65 71.38 -1.68
N GLU A 351 0.43 70.85 -1.84
CA GLU A 351 -0.80 71.63 -1.64
C GLU A 351 -0.90 72.19 -0.21
N ARG A 352 -0.58 71.36 0.81
CA ARG A 352 -0.55 71.82 2.21
C ARG A 352 0.48 72.91 2.44
N ALA A 353 1.68 72.77 1.88
CA ALA A 353 2.73 73.78 2.01
C ALA A 353 2.37 75.09 1.30
N GLU A 354 1.64 75.03 0.19
CA GLU A 354 1.14 76.21 -0.51
C GLU A 354 0.04 76.91 0.29
N ALA A 355 -0.94 76.15 0.82
CA ALA A 355 -1.98 76.67 1.69
C ALA A 355 -1.41 77.31 2.97
N ASP A 356 -0.39 76.71 3.57
CA ASP A 356 0.28 77.27 4.75
C ASP A 356 1.03 78.57 4.42
N ARG A 357 1.67 78.66 3.25
CA ARG A 357 2.31 79.90 2.78
C ARG A 357 1.29 81.01 2.54
N GLU A 358 0.14 80.68 1.98
CA GLU A 358 -0.95 81.64 1.75
C GLU A 358 -1.50 82.17 3.08
N ARG A 359 -1.80 81.29 4.04
CA ARG A 359 -2.19 81.70 5.41
C ARG A 359 -1.14 82.59 6.06
N GLN A 360 0.14 82.25 5.92
CA GLN A 360 1.21 83.05 6.51
C GLN A 360 1.30 84.45 5.87
N ARG A 361 1.02 84.56 4.56
CA ARG A 361 0.94 85.86 3.87
C ARG A 361 -0.23 86.70 4.38
N GLU A 362 -1.42 86.11 4.50
CA GLU A 362 -2.60 86.79 5.06
C GLU A 362 -2.36 87.28 6.49
N ILE A 363 -1.76 86.44 7.35
CA ILE A 363 -1.39 86.83 8.72
C ILE A 363 -0.40 88.00 8.72
N THR A 364 0.61 87.95 7.86
CA THR A 364 1.63 89.01 7.76
C THR A 364 1.05 90.33 7.25
N GLU A 365 0.10 90.26 6.31
CA GLU A 365 -0.62 91.41 5.77
C GLU A 365 -1.54 92.04 6.82
N ALA A 366 -2.32 91.22 7.54
CA ALA A 366 -3.15 91.66 8.66
C ALA A 366 -2.32 92.32 9.77
N GLN A 367 -1.14 91.78 10.09
CA GLN A 367 -0.21 92.40 11.05
C GLN A 367 0.35 93.74 10.56
N ARG A 368 0.60 93.88 9.25
CA ARG A 368 1.04 95.15 8.65
C ARG A 368 -0.05 96.21 8.70
N GLU A 369 -1.30 95.83 8.40
CA GLU A 369 -2.45 96.74 8.49
C GLU A 369 -2.69 97.18 9.94
N ALA A 370 -2.69 96.23 10.88
CA ALA A 370 -2.80 96.54 12.31
C ALA A 370 -1.66 97.46 12.78
N GLY A 371 -0.44 97.23 12.32
CA GLY A 371 0.72 98.09 12.62
C GLY A 371 0.63 99.49 12.02
N ARG A 372 0.04 99.64 10.82
CA ARG A 372 -0.24 100.96 10.21
C ARG A 372 -1.32 101.69 11.01
N ALA A 373 -2.42 101.03 11.33
CA ALA A 373 -3.51 101.60 12.13
C ALA A 373 -3.01 102.07 13.50
N ALA A 374 -2.16 101.28 14.17
CA ALA A 374 -1.56 101.66 15.45
C ALA A 374 -0.63 102.89 15.35
N ARG A 375 0.12 103.02 14.25
CA ARG A 375 0.99 104.20 14.01
C ARG A 375 0.19 105.45 13.67
N GLU A 376 -0.92 105.31 12.94
CA GLU A 376 -1.83 106.44 12.67
C GLU A 376 -2.53 106.89 13.96
N ALA A 377 -2.97 105.95 14.80
CA ALA A 377 -3.54 106.27 16.12
C ALA A 377 -2.53 106.98 17.03
N ALA A 378 -1.29 106.49 17.12
CA ALA A 378 -0.23 107.13 17.92
C ALA A 378 0.18 108.51 17.39
N LYS A 379 0.09 108.73 16.06
CA LYS A 379 0.34 110.05 15.46
C LYS A 379 -0.80 111.03 15.78
N ALA A 380 -2.05 110.58 15.71
CA ALA A 380 -3.22 111.37 16.09
C ALA A 380 -3.22 111.75 17.58
N GLU A 381 -2.73 110.87 18.45
CA GLU A 381 -2.57 111.16 19.88
C GLU A 381 -1.45 112.17 20.17
N LYS A 382 -0.37 112.13 19.38
CA LYS A 382 0.75 113.08 19.50
C LYS A 382 0.41 114.47 18.95
N ASP A 383 -0.44 114.56 17.93
CA ASP A 383 -0.91 115.84 17.37
C ASP A 383 -2.01 116.51 18.23
N ALA A 384 -2.50 115.83 19.27
CA ALA A 384 -3.50 116.33 20.22
C ALA A 384 -2.92 116.86 21.56
N LEU A 385 -1.58 116.80 21.72
CA LEU A 385 -0.79 117.34 22.84
C LEU A 385 -0.03 118.59 22.38
#